data_AF-A0A920A1B8-F1
#
_entry.id   AF-A0A920A1B8-F1
#
_cell.length_a   1.000
_cell.length_b   1.000
_cell.length_c   1.000
_cell.angle_alpha   90.00
_cell.angle_beta   90.00
_cell.angle_gamma   90.00
#
_symmetry.space_group_name_H-M   'P 1'
#
loop_
_entity.id
_entity.type
_entity.pdbx_description
1 polymer ?
#
loop_
_entity_poly.entity_id
_entity_poly.type
_entity_poly.pdbx_seq_one_letter_code
_entity_poly.pdbx_strand_id
1 'polypeptide(L)'
;MKIVQDNKSLEKLCKLLNKYKIIFLDTEFKRDNTYWPILCTIQIKTQRKEFLIDMLSGEKMNFENFRRILTSKKILKVIHSARQDIEVLNYAFEISVVNVFDTQIAYNSIYGGQTIGYTSLVEKLFKIKLSKKHQVSDWTKRPLSSEQINYAINDVYYLPKIYVNLLQKIKKRNLVKRIKKIIEDHLDTKDVYNTKKSYKRIKIKNFSKNEKKLIKKFSEWRENYAQKDDLPRNWIVSDKNLIRASKNRLGELKKGKNKNDQRLEVFESYVKSLYLG
;
A
#
# COMPACT_ATOMS: atom_id res chain seq x y z
N MET A 1 9.27 -21.93 -8.01
CA MET A 1 8.16 -20.98 -8.16
C MET A 1 7.56 -21.09 -9.55
N LYS A 2 6.24 -20.89 -9.70
CA LYS A 2 5.59 -20.79 -11.02
C LYS A 2 5.18 -19.35 -11.30
N ILE A 3 5.58 -18.83 -12.45
CA ILE A 3 5.15 -17.50 -12.91
C ILE A 3 3.80 -17.67 -13.61
N VAL A 4 2.87 -16.76 -13.33
CA VAL A 4 1.52 -16.69 -13.90
C VAL A 4 1.46 -15.43 -14.76
N GLN A 5 1.37 -15.63 -16.06
CA GLN A 5 1.46 -14.56 -17.08
C GLN A 5 0.30 -14.60 -18.08
N ASP A 6 -0.60 -15.60 -17.96
CA ASP A 6 -1.70 -15.85 -18.90
C ASP A 6 -2.97 -16.34 -18.16
N ASN A 7 -4.11 -16.30 -18.85
CA ASN A 7 -5.41 -16.71 -18.29
C ASN A 7 -5.44 -18.18 -17.83
N LYS A 8 -4.77 -19.08 -18.55
CA LYS A 8 -4.78 -20.53 -18.28
C LYS A 8 -4.02 -20.85 -17.00
N SER A 9 -2.86 -20.23 -16.80
CA SER A 9 -2.05 -20.34 -15.59
C SER A 9 -2.74 -19.67 -14.40
N LEU A 10 -3.40 -18.53 -14.61
CA LEU A 10 -4.18 -17.83 -13.58
C LEU A 10 -5.39 -18.64 -13.10
N GLU A 11 -6.15 -19.24 -14.03
CA GLU A 11 -7.30 -20.07 -13.68
C GLU A 11 -6.87 -21.32 -12.89
N LYS A 12 -5.78 -21.98 -13.32
CA LYS A 12 -5.18 -23.11 -12.59
C LYS A 12 -4.77 -22.71 -11.18
N LEU A 13 -4.15 -21.53 -11.03
CA LEU A 13 -3.80 -20.98 -9.73
C LEU A 13 -5.05 -20.76 -8.88
N CYS A 14 -6.08 -20.10 -9.40
CA CYS A 14 -7.31 -19.83 -8.65
C CYS A 14 -8.00 -21.12 -8.16
N LYS A 15 -8.09 -22.15 -9.02
CA LYS A 15 -8.61 -23.48 -8.66
C LYS A 15 -7.80 -24.12 -7.53
N LEU A 16 -6.49 -23.94 -7.53
CA LEU A 16 -5.62 -24.43 -6.46
C LEU A 16 -5.85 -23.65 -5.15
N LEU A 17 -5.86 -22.31 -5.20
CA LEU A 17 -5.99 -21.45 -4.01
C LEU A 17 -7.30 -21.68 -3.27
N ASN A 18 -8.40 -21.97 -3.99
CA ASN A 18 -9.69 -22.29 -3.38
C ASN A 18 -9.67 -23.55 -2.49
N LYS A 19 -8.65 -24.40 -2.60
CA LYS A 19 -8.48 -25.58 -1.73
C LYS A 19 -7.82 -25.25 -0.39
N TYR A 20 -7.27 -24.05 -0.21
CA TYR A 20 -6.56 -23.64 0.98
C TYR A 20 -7.38 -22.68 1.84
N LYS A 21 -7.33 -22.86 3.16
CA LYS A 21 -7.95 -21.91 4.12
C LYS A 21 -7.06 -20.69 4.40
N ILE A 22 -5.77 -20.76 4.08
CA ILE A 22 -4.78 -19.72 4.35
C ILE A 22 -3.86 -19.62 3.15
N ILE A 23 -3.63 -18.39 2.70
CA ILE A 23 -2.64 -18.04 1.69
C ILE A 23 -1.75 -16.92 2.23
N PHE A 24 -0.50 -16.90 1.78
CA PHE A 24 0.50 -15.91 2.15
C PHE A 24 0.77 -15.04 0.93
N LEU A 25 0.72 -13.73 1.11
CA LEU A 25 0.74 -12.78 0.01
C LEU A 25 1.74 -11.67 0.28
N ASP A 26 2.29 -11.16 -0.81
CA ASP A 26 3.02 -9.90 -0.87
C ASP A 26 2.78 -9.25 -2.24
N THR A 27 3.10 -7.96 -2.38
CA THR A 27 2.99 -7.27 -3.67
C THR A 27 4.18 -6.38 -3.94
N GLU A 28 4.49 -6.20 -5.23
CA GLU A 28 5.41 -5.16 -5.68
C GLU A 28 4.67 -4.17 -6.55
N PHE A 29 4.88 -2.88 -6.33
CA PHE A 29 4.19 -1.82 -7.06
C PHE A 29 5.05 -0.56 -7.17
N LYS A 30 4.77 0.24 -8.21
CA LYS A 30 5.41 1.53 -8.44
C LYS A 30 4.49 2.68 -8.03
N ARG A 31 5.04 3.68 -7.34
CA ARG A 31 4.34 4.91 -6.90
C ARG A 31 5.28 6.09 -6.60
N ASP A 32 6.49 6.07 -7.16
CA ASP A 32 7.50 7.11 -6.95
C ASP A 32 7.20 8.38 -7.77
N ASN A 33 6.67 8.21 -8.98
CA ASN A 33 6.39 9.31 -9.90
C ASN A 33 4.95 9.36 -10.45
N THR A 34 4.06 8.52 -9.93
CA THR A 34 2.61 8.50 -10.25
C THR A 34 1.78 8.72 -8.99
N TYR A 35 0.55 9.20 -9.15
CA TYR A 35 -0.42 9.23 -8.05
C TYR A 35 -1.01 7.83 -7.81
N TRP A 36 -1.45 7.19 -8.89
CA TRP A 36 -2.07 5.88 -8.86
C TRP A 36 -0.98 4.80 -8.76
N PRO A 37 -1.13 3.80 -7.87
CA PRO A 37 -0.18 2.71 -7.81
C PRO A 37 -0.25 1.86 -9.08
N ILE A 38 0.90 1.51 -9.61
CA ILE A 38 1.01 0.50 -10.66
C ILE A 38 1.37 -0.83 -9.98
N LEU A 39 0.37 -1.70 -9.81
CA LEU A 39 0.60 -3.05 -9.28
C LEU A 39 1.41 -3.85 -10.30
N CYS A 40 2.63 -4.24 -9.93
CA CYS A 40 3.58 -4.86 -10.83
C CYS A 40 3.56 -6.38 -10.70
N THR A 41 3.57 -6.90 -9.47
CA THR A 41 3.53 -8.35 -9.22
C THR A 41 2.77 -8.67 -7.93
N ILE A 42 2.26 -9.90 -7.86
CA ILE A 42 1.66 -10.46 -6.65
C ILE A 42 2.34 -11.80 -6.35
N GLN A 43 2.95 -11.92 -5.19
CA GLN A 43 3.54 -13.17 -4.73
C GLN A 43 2.54 -13.92 -3.91
N ILE A 44 2.42 -15.23 -4.16
CA ILE A 44 1.51 -16.09 -3.41
C ILE A 44 2.26 -17.33 -2.98
N LYS A 45 2.28 -17.57 -1.67
CA LYS A 45 2.71 -18.84 -1.11
C LYS A 45 1.52 -19.58 -0.51
N THR A 46 1.47 -20.86 -0.83
CA THR A 46 0.64 -21.86 -0.15
C THR A 46 1.54 -22.71 0.75
N GLN A 47 0.98 -23.70 1.45
CA GLN A 47 1.82 -24.63 2.23
C GLN A 47 2.84 -25.40 1.38
N ARG A 48 2.63 -25.54 0.06
CA ARG A 48 3.43 -26.42 -0.81
C ARG A 48 4.10 -25.75 -2.01
N LYS A 49 3.60 -24.59 -2.43
CA LYS A 49 3.97 -23.97 -3.71
C LYS A 49 3.99 -22.46 -3.61
N GLU A 50 4.93 -21.86 -4.33
CA GLU A 50 5.07 -20.42 -4.56
C GLU A 50 4.71 -20.05 -6.00
N PHE A 51 4.03 -18.93 -6.13
CA PHE A 51 3.59 -18.34 -7.38
C PHE A 51 3.95 -16.85 -7.42
N LEU A 52 4.24 -16.35 -8.61
CA LEU A 52 4.34 -14.92 -8.88
C LEU A 52 3.39 -14.63 -10.03
N ILE A 53 2.38 -13.81 -9.76
CA ILE A 53 1.50 -13.27 -10.79
C ILE A 53 2.18 -12.02 -11.34
N ASP A 54 2.47 -12.04 -12.64
CA ASP A 54 3.03 -10.90 -13.34
C ASP A 54 1.88 -10.05 -13.89
N MET A 55 1.66 -8.89 -13.28
CA MET A 55 0.54 -8.01 -13.65
C MET A 55 0.82 -7.20 -14.92
N LEU A 56 2.07 -7.23 -15.43
CA LEU A 56 2.52 -6.48 -16.60
C LEU A 56 3.02 -7.41 -17.71
N SER A 57 2.53 -8.66 -17.74
CA SER A 57 2.94 -9.68 -18.71
C SER A 57 2.58 -9.38 -20.17
N GLY A 58 1.85 -8.29 -20.43
CA GLY A 58 1.36 -7.90 -21.76
C GLY A 58 0.03 -8.54 -22.15
N GLU A 59 -0.37 -9.64 -21.49
CA GLU A 59 -1.68 -10.28 -21.73
C GLU A 59 -2.79 -9.67 -20.87
N LYS A 60 -3.97 -9.47 -21.48
CA LYS A 60 -5.17 -9.10 -20.74
C LYS A 60 -5.72 -10.32 -20.00
N MET A 61 -5.31 -10.49 -18.75
CA MET A 61 -5.80 -11.54 -17.86
C MET A 61 -7.14 -11.18 -17.20
N ASN A 62 -8.01 -12.18 -17.00
CA ASN A 62 -9.28 -12.09 -16.30
C ASN A 62 -9.11 -12.50 -14.83
N PHE A 63 -9.21 -11.52 -13.94
CA PHE A 63 -8.99 -11.68 -12.51
C PHE A 63 -10.26 -11.99 -11.71
N GLU A 64 -11.42 -12.22 -12.32
CA GLU A 64 -12.69 -12.39 -11.59
C GLU A 64 -12.62 -13.50 -10.52
N ASN A 65 -12.04 -14.65 -10.85
CA ASN A 65 -11.84 -15.73 -9.87
C ASN A 65 -10.81 -15.38 -8.78
N PHE A 66 -9.80 -14.56 -9.12
CA PHE A 66 -8.81 -14.10 -8.16
C PHE A 66 -9.40 -13.06 -7.20
N ARG A 67 -10.25 -12.14 -7.70
CA ARG A 67 -11.05 -11.20 -6.89
C ARG A 67 -11.86 -11.94 -5.85
N ARG A 68 -12.54 -13.04 -6.22
CA ARG A 68 -13.30 -13.89 -5.29
C ARG A 68 -12.44 -14.49 -4.18
N ILE A 69 -11.19 -14.85 -4.46
CA ILE A 69 -10.24 -15.35 -3.44
C ILE A 69 -9.88 -14.23 -2.46
N LEU A 70 -9.56 -13.04 -2.97
CA LEU A 70 -9.21 -11.87 -2.17
C LEU A 70 -10.37 -11.38 -1.29
N THR A 71 -11.60 -11.41 -1.81
CA THR A 71 -12.83 -11.02 -1.08
C THR A 71 -13.45 -12.15 -0.25
N SER A 72 -12.89 -13.36 -0.29
CA SER A 72 -13.41 -14.50 0.48
C SER A 72 -13.12 -14.36 1.97
N LYS A 73 -14.16 -14.42 2.80
CA LYS A 73 -14.06 -14.56 4.26
C LYS A 73 -13.58 -15.96 4.69
N LYS A 74 -13.60 -16.95 3.80
CA LYS A 74 -13.18 -18.34 4.08
C LYS A 74 -11.67 -18.55 3.93
N ILE A 75 -11.01 -17.67 3.17
CA ILE A 75 -9.57 -17.73 2.91
C ILE A 75 -8.91 -16.59 3.68
N LEU A 76 -8.01 -16.93 4.60
CA LEU A 76 -7.19 -15.97 5.35
C LEU A 76 -6.02 -15.54 4.48
N LYS A 77 -5.84 -14.22 4.31
CA LYS A 77 -4.68 -13.64 3.65
C LYS A 77 -3.69 -13.20 4.70
N VAL A 78 -2.51 -13.81 4.74
CA VAL A 78 -1.43 -13.43 5.65
C VAL A 78 -0.42 -12.60 4.90
N ILE A 79 -0.20 -11.37 5.37
CA ILE A 79 0.70 -10.38 4.75
C ILE A 79 1.55 -9.76 5.87
N HIS A 80 2.70 -9.16 5.56
CA HIS A 80 3.49 -8.39 6.51
C HIS A 80 3.40 -6.89 6.19
N SER A 81 3.00 -6.05 7.14
CA SER A 81 2.86 -4.60 6.91
C SER A 81 1.85 -4.27 5.79
N ALA A 82 0.69 -4.93 5.85
CA ALA A 82 -0.21 -5.14 4.73
C ALA A 82 -0.94 -3.90 4.21
N ARG A 83 -0.82 -2.75 4.89
CA ARG A 83 -1.68 -1.59 4.61
C ARG A 83 -1.55 -1.10 3.16
N GLN A 84 -0.33 -1.03 2.64
CA GLN A 84 -0.11 -0.58 1.26
C GLN A 84 -0.53 -1.65 0.26
N ASP A 85 -0.20 -2.93 0.50
CA ASP A 85 -0.66 -4.03 -0.36
C ASP A 85 -2.17 -4.06 -0.51
N ILE A 86 -2.89 -3.92 0.61
CA ILE A 86 -4.35 -3.89 0.62
C ILE A 86 -4.89 -2.67 -0.13
N GLU A 87 -4.27 -1.50 0.03
CA GLU A 87 -4.63 -0.30 -0.72
C GLU A 87 -4.47 -0.50 -2.24
N VAL A 88 -3.34 -1.08 -2.65
CA VAL A 88 -3.01 -1.31 -4.06
C VAL A 88 -3.90 -2.40 -4.65
N LEU A 89 -4.13 -3.50 -3.95
CA LEU A 89 -5.02 -4.59 -4.38
C LEU A 89 -6.47 -4.11 -4.51
N ASN A 90 -6.96 -3.33 -3.54
CA ASN A 90 -8.31 -2.76 -3.59
C ASN A 90 -8.48 -1.83 -4.79
N TYR A 91 -7.47 -1.01 -5.10
CA TYR A 91 -7.47 -0.14 -6.26
C TYR A 91 -7.41 -0.93 -7.58
N ALA A 92 -6.40 -1.78 -7.74
CA ALA A 92 -6.14 -2.51 -8.99
C ALA A 92 -7.27 -3.46 -9.39
N PHE A 93 -8.01 -4.00 -8.41
CA PHE A 93 -9.08 -4.95 -8.65
C PHE A 93 -10.48 -4.41 -8.36
N GLU A 94 -10.60 -3.16 -7.91
CA GLU A 94 -11.88 -2.55 -7.50
C GLU A 94 -12.64 -3.46 -6.52
N ILE A 95 -11.98 -3.83 -5.42
CA ILE A 95 -12.52 -4.74 -4.40
C ILE A 95 -12.25 -4.20 -2.98
N SER A 96 -12.77 -4.93 -2.00
CA SER A 96 -12.36 -4.83 -0.60
C SER A 96 -11.80 -6.17 -0.15
N VAL A 97 -10.48 -6.26 0.00
CA VAL A 97 -9.82 -7.44 0.56
C VAL A 97 -10.25 -7.57 2.03
N VAL A 98 -10.73 -8.76 2.41
CA VAL A 98 -11.22 -9.05 3.77
C VAL A 98 -10.47 -10.22 4.39
N ASN A 99 -10.63 -10.46 5.69
CA ASN A 99 -10.02 -11.62 6.37
C ASN A 99 -8.49 -11.66 6.17
N VAL A 100 -7.83 -10.61 6.67
CA VAL A 100 -6.38 -10.42 6.58
C VAL A 100 -5.76 -10.59 7.96
N PHE A 101 -4.57 -11.20 8.01
CA PHE A 101 -3.71 -11.22 9.17
C PHE A 101 -2.40 -10.50 8.83
N ASP A 102 -2.17 -9.36 9.48
CA ASP A 102 -0.92 -8.61 9.36
C ASP A 102 0.08 -9.08 10.41
N THR A 103 1.17 -9.70 9.96
CA THR A 103 2.21 -10.23 10.85
C THR A 103 2.99 -9.14 11.58
N GLN A 104 3.12 -7.93 11.03
CA GLN A 104 3.78 -6.80 11.67
C GLN A 104 2.94 -6.27 12.84
N ILE A 105 1.64 -6.04 12.62
CA ILE A 105 0.72 -5.59 13.67
C ILE A 105 0.61 -6.64 14.76
N ALA A 106 0.48 -7.92 14.37
CA ALA A 106 0.46 -9.03 15.30
C ALA A 106 1.72 -9.08 16.17
N TYR A 107 2.91 -8.94 15.56
CA TYR A 107 4.17 -8.89 16.29
C TYR A 107 4.22 -7.71 17.27
N ASN A 108 3.95 -6.49 16.80
CA ASN A 108 3.99 -5.27 17.63
C ASN A 108 2.97 -5.35 18.78
N SER A 109 1.82 -5.98 18.58
CA SER A 109 0.80 -6.15 19.62
C SER A 109 1.22 -7.11 20.74
N ILE A 110 2.14 -8.04 20.46
CA ILE A 110 2.66 -9.01 21.46
C ILE A 110 3.87 -8.43 22.18
N TYR A 111 4.75 -7.74 21.45
CA TYR A 111 6.07 -7.36 21.93
C TYR A 111 6.22 -5.87 22.25
N GLY A 112 5.31 -5.03 21.78
CA GLY A 112 5.47 -3.58 21.81
C GLY A 112 6.67 -3.11 20.98
N GLY A 113 7.07 -1.85 21.19
CA GLY A 113 8.27 -1.26 20.60
C GLY A 113 8.10 -0.73 19.18
N GLN A 114 9.24 -0.48 18.52
CA GLN A 114 9.28 0.05 17.16
C GLN A 114 8.77 -0.98 16.13
N THR A 115 8.15 -0.48 15.07
CA THR A 115 7.69 -1.28 13.94
C THR A 115 8.85 -2.05 13.31
N ILE A 116 8.70 -3.37 13.17
CA ILE A 116 9.72 -4.23 12.58
C ILE A 116 9.40 -4.54 11.11
N GLY A 117 10.38 -4.40 10.22
CA GLY A 117 10.24 -4.83 8.81
C GLY A 117 10.39 -6.35 8.64
N TYR A 118 9.99 -6.88 7.49
CA TYR A 118 9.93 -8.32 7.23
C TYR A 118 11.30 -9.00 7.41
N THR A 119 12.33 -8.49 6.73
CA THR A 119 13.70 -9.05 6.80
C THR A 119 14.26 -9.08 8.22
N SER A 120 14.06 -7.99 8.98
CA SER A 120 14.44 -7.91 10.39
C SER A 120 13.62 -8.87 11.27
N LEU A 121 12.34 -9.09 10.95
CA LEU A 121 11.51 -10.05 11.67
C LEU A 121 11.96 -11.49 11.43
N VAL A 122 12.30 -11.84 10.18
CA VAL A 122 12.86 -13.15 9.83
C VAL A 122 14.19 -13.39 10.55
N GLU A 123 15.09 -12.41 10.53
CA GLU A 123 16.38 -12.50 11.24
C GLU A 123 16.16 -12.66 12.75
N LYS A 124 15.25 -11.88 13.33
CA LYS A 124 14.97 -11.93 14.77
C LYS A 124 14.39 -13.27 15.21
N LEU A 125 13.46 -13.85 14.43
CA LEU A 125 12.78 -15.09 14.79
C LEU A 125 13.55 -16.35 14.43
N PHE A 126 14.32 -16.33 13.34
CA PHE A 126 14.93 -17.54 12.77
C PHE A 126 16.45 -17.45 12.62
N LYS A 127 17.07 -16.31 12.95
CA LYS A 127 18.52 -16.06 12.76
C LYS A 127 18.97 -16.18 11.30
N ILE A 128 18.05 -15.97 10.36
CA ILE A 128 18.30 -16.00 8.92
C ILE A 128 18.37 -14.57 8.40
N LYS A 129 19.49 -14.22 7.76
CA LYS A 129 19.67 -12.93 7.09
C LYS A 129 19.15 -13.00 5.67
N LEU A 130 18.10 -12.23 5.38
CA LEU A 130 17.61 -12.06 4.02
C LEU A 130 18.31 -10.87 3.35
N SER A 131 18.59 -11.02 2.06
CA SER A 131 19.10 -9.92 1.25
C SER A 131 18.04 -8.83 1.13
N LYS A 132 18.43 -7.57 1.33
CA LYS A 132 17.61 -6.40 1.01
C LYS A 132 17.81 -5.90 -0.42
N LYS A 133 18.70 -6.56 -1.19
CA LYS A 133 18.93 -6.21 -2.60
C LYS A 133 17.63 -6.42 -3.36
N HIS A 134 17.24 -5.45 -4.18
CA HIS A 134 15.99 -5.38 -4.97
C HIS A 134 14.71 -4.92 -4.25
N GLN A 135 14.77 -4.55 -2.97
CA GLN A 135 13.66 -3.86 -2.30
C GLN A 135 13.29 -2.52 -3.01
N VAL A 136 14.25 -1.89 -3.68
CA VAL A 136 14.06 -0.66 -4.47
C VAL A 136 14.43 -0.92 -5.94
N SER A 137 13.92 -2.01 -6.51
CA SER A 137 14.09 -2.33 -7.92
C SER A 137 13.01 -1.64 -8.78
N ASP A 138 13.30 -1.45 -10.07
CA ASP A 138 12.26 -1.09 -11.02
C ASP A 138 11.42 -2.33 -11.35
N TRP A 139 10.31 -2.49 -10.65
CA TRP A 139 9.36 -3.59 -10.81
C TRP A 139 8.48 -3.48 -12.06
N THR A 140 8.59 -2.38 -12.82
CA THR A 140 7.87 -2.22 -14.09
C THR A 140 8.60 -2.84 -15.27
N LYS A 141 9.92 -3.05 -15.15
CA LYS A 141 10.74 -3.64 -16.22
C LYS A 141 10.36 -5.08 -16.50
N ARG A 142 10.31 -5.44 -17.78
CA ARG A 142 10.08 -6.79 -18.27
C ARG A 142 11.15 -7.21 -19.30
N PRO A 143 11.56 -8.48 -19.32
CA PRO A 143 11.21 -9.53 -18.35
C PRO A 143 11.79 -9.25 -16.96
N LEU A 144 11.19 -9.83 -15.91
CA LEU A 144 11.75 -9.75 -14.55
C LEU A 144 13.09 -10.48 -14.50
N SER A 145 14.09 -9.91 -13.82
CA SER A 145 15.37 -10.60 -13.63
C SER A 145 15.23 -11.79 -12.67
N SER A 146 16.16 -12.74 -12.74
CA SER A 146 16.19 -13.89 -11.82
C SER A 146 16.34 -13.44 -10.36
N GLU A 147 17.05 -12.34 -10.11
CA GLU A 147 17.21 -11.75 -8.78
C GLU A 147 15.91 -11.12 -8.27
N GLN A 148 15.15 -10.42 -9.12
CA GLN A 148 13.83 -9.88 -8.76
C GLN A 148 12.86 -11.01 -8.40
N ILE A 149 12.83 -12.05 -9.23
CA ILE A 149 12.05 -13.28 -9.00
C ILE A 149 12.44 -13.92 -7.65
N ASN A 150 13.74 -14.06 -7.38
CA ASN A 150 14.22 -14.67 -6.14
C ASN A 150 13.92 -13.81 -4.90
N TYR A 151 14.05 -12.48 -5.02
CA TYR A 151 13.67 -11.54 -3.96
C TYR A 151 12.19 -11.68 -3.62
N ALA A 152 11.32 -11.58 -4.63
CA ALA A 152 9.87 -11.70 -4.49
C ALA A 152 9.46 -13.01 -3.81
N ILE A 153 10.09 -14.15 -4.15
CA ILE A 153 9.82 -15.43 -3.47
C ILE A 153 10.09 -15.34 -1.97
N ASN A 154 11.22 -14.72 -1.60
CA ASN A 154 11.67 -14.69 -0.21
C ASN A 154 10.75 -13.85 0.68
N ASP A 155 10.06 -12.85 0.14
CA ASP A 155 9.13 -12.01 0.90
C ASP A 155 7.85 -12.72 1.34
N VAL A 156 7.48 -13.82 0.69
CA VAL A 156 6.42 -14.71 1.17
C VAL A 156 6.92 -16.00 1.82
N TYR A 157 8.20 -16.36 1.64
CA TYR A 157 8.72 -17.67 2.00
C TYR A 157 8.60 -18.01 3.49
N TYR A 158 8.91 -17.05 4.37
CA TYR A 158 8.92 -17.26 5.82
C TYR A 158 7.60 -16.89 6.50
N LEU A 159 6.67 -16.22 5.81
CA LEU A 159 5.37 -15.85 6.37
C LEU A 159 4.60 -17.02 7.03
N PRO A 160 4.59 -18.26 6.50
CA PRO A 160 3.96 -19.39 7.19
C PRO A 160 4.54 -19.66 8.58
N LYS A 161 5.88 -19.65 8.70
CA LYS A 161 6.55 -19.89 9.99
C LYS A 161 6.30 -18.74 10.96
N ILE A 162 6.34 -17.50 10.47
CA ILE A 162 6.02 -16.30 11.27
C ILE A 162 4.59 -16.37 11.79
N TYR A 163 3.62 -16.65 10.91
CA TYR A 163 2.20 -16.74 11.26
C TYR A 163 1.95 -17.77 12.37
N VAL A 164 2.47 -18.99 12.22
CA VAL A 164 2.30 -20.04 13.23
C VAL A 164 2.88 -19.61 14.58
N ASN A 165 4.10 -19.04 14.58
CA ASN A 165 4.77 -18.57 15.79
C ASN A 165 3.97 -17.47 16.51
N LEU A 166 3.47 -16.49 15.76
CA LEU A 166 2.68 -15.39 16.32
C LEU A 166 1.32 -15.88 16.80
N LEU A 167 0.61 -16.70 16.01
CA LEU A 167 -0.72 -17.20 16.36
C LEU A 167 -0.69 -17.99 17.68
N GLN A 168 0.31 -18.83 17.90
CA GLN A 168 0.48 -19.56 19.17
C GLN A 168 0.58 -18.60 20.36
N LYS A 169 1.38 -17.53 20.24
CA LYS A 169 1.57 -16.53 21.29
C LYS A 169 0.30 -15.70 21.53
N ILE A 170 -0.39 -15.31 20.46
CA ILE A 170 -1.66 -14.57 20.52
C ILE A 170 -2.73 -15.40 21.24
N LYS A 171 -2.84 -16.69 20.93
CA LYS A 171 -3.78 -17.60 21.59
C LYS A 171 -3.45 -17.77 23.07
N LYS A 172 -2.19 -18.03 23.42
CA LYS A 172 -1.76 -18.15 24.83
C LYS A 172 -2.05 -16.90 25.67
N ARG A 173 -2.04 -15.71 25.04
CA ARG A 173 -2.32 -14.42 25.71
C ARG A 173 -3.78 -13.94 25.56
N ASN A 174 -4.67 -14.74 24.95
CA ASN A 174 -6.06 -14.36 24.68
C ASN A 174 -6.23 -13.04 23.89
N LEU A 175 -5.29 -12.71 23.00
CA LEU A 175 -5.26 -11.44 22.26
C LEU A 175 -5.96 -11.49 20.88
N VAL A 176 -6.54 -12.64 20.49
CA VAL A 176 -7.06 -12.88 19.12
C VAL A 176 -8.06 -11.79 18.70
N LYS A 177 -9.10 -11.54 19.50
CA LYS A 177 -10.16 -10.55 19.17
C LYS A 177 -9.59 -9.13 19.08
N ARG A 178 -8.75 -8.75 20.04
CA ARG A 178 -8.11 -7.42 20.10
C ARG A 178 -7.23 -7.17 18.87
N ILE A 179 -6.34 -8.11 18.56
CA ILE A 179 -5.42 -7.96 17.41
C ILE A 179 -6.19 -7.95 16.09
N LYS A 180 -7.21 -8.81 15.94
CA LYS A 180 -8.07 -8.80 14.76
C LYS A 180 -8.70 -7.41 14.53
N LYS A 181 -9.24 -6.79 15.59
CA LYS A 181 -9.81 -5.44 15.51
C LYS A 181 -8.78 -4.38 15.13
N ILE A 182 -7.58 -4.42 15.72
CA ILE A 182 -6.48 -3.49 15.37
C ILE A 182 -6.11 -3.64 13.90
N ILE A 183 -6.02 -4.87 13.39
CA ILE A 183 -5.73 -5.13 11.97
C ILE A 183 -6.85 -4.57 11.09
N GLU A 184 -8.12 -4.87 11.38
CA GLU A 184 -9.26 -4.36 10.61
C GLU A 184 -9.29 -2.83 10.55
N ASP A 185 -9.06 -2.14 11.67
CA ASP A 185 -9.02 -0.68 11.73
C ASP A 185 -7.79 -0.11 10.99
N HIS A 186 -6.64 -0.80 11.06
CA HIS A 186 -5.43 -0.38 10.36
C HIS A 186 -5.51 -0.57 8.84
N LEU A 187 -6.27 -1.56 8.37
CA LEU A 187 -6.41 -1.88 6.95
C LEU A 187 -7.60 -1.17 6.28
N ASP A 188 -8.34 -0.33 7.02
CA ASP A 188 -9.36 0.53 6.43
C ASP A 188 -8.72 1.56 5.48
N THR A 189 -8.92 1.33 4.19
CA THR A 189 -8.38 2.12 3.08
C THR A 189 -9.44 2.95 2.36
N LYS A 190 -10.70 2.98 2.84
CA LYS A 190 -11.83 3.62 2.14
C LYS A 190 -11.63 5.11 1.84
N ASP A 191 -10.89 5.79 2.70
CA ASP A 191 -10.66 7.24 2.61
C ASP A 191 -9.35 7.59 1.90
N VAL A 192 -8.58 6.60 1.41
CA VAL A 192 -7.26 6.84 0.81
C VAL A 192 -7.37 7.74 -0.43
N TYR A 193 -8.31 7.49 -1.33
CA TYR A 193 -8.46 8.27 -2.56
C TYR A 193 -9.56 9.33 -2.46
N ASN A 194 -10.14 9.51 -1.26
CA ASN A 194 -11.19 10.49 -1.03
C ASN A 194 -10.59 11.91 -0.95
N THR A 195 -10.83 12.71 -1.98
CA THR A 195 -10.29 14.06 -2.15
C THR A 195 -10.73 15.00 -1.02
N LYS A 196 -11.99 14.92 -0.59
CA LYS A 196 -12.55 15.70 0.53
C LYS A 196 -11.93 15.38 1.89
N LYS A 197 -11.33 14.20 2.04
CA LYS A 197 -10.68 13.74 3.29
C LYS A 197 -9.15 13.80 3.24
N SER A 198 -8.57 14.20 2.12
CA SER A 198 -7.12 14.34 1.91
C SER A 198 -6.41 15.17 2.99
N TYR A 199 -7.10 16.19 3.54
CA TYR A 199 -6.58 17.06 4.60
C TYR A 199 -6.17 16.32 5.88
N LYS A 200 -6.73 15.13 6.15
CA LYS A 200 -6.38 14.32 7.33
C LYS A 200 -4.92 13.85 7.34
N ARG A 201 -4.24 13.90 6.18
CA ARG A 201 -2.83 13.52 6.02
C ARG A 201 -1.86 14.62 6.44
N ILE A 202 -2.32 15.86 6.52
CA ILE A 202 -1.48 17.00 6.90
C ILE A 202 -1.21 16.95 8.40
N LYS A 203 0.06 16.70 8.77
CA LYS A 203 0.49 16.54 10.16
C LYS A 203 0.73 17.89 10.86
N ILE A 204 -0.31 18.70 11.10
CA ILE A 204 -0.25 19.88 11.98
C ILE A 204 -1.56 20.02 12.77
N LYS A 205 -1.46 20.30 14.07
CA LYS A 205 -2.60 20.26 15.00
C LYS A 205 -3.13 21.63 15.44
N ASN A 206 -2.31 22.67 15.37
CA ASN A 206 -2.64 24.00 15.92
C ASN A 206 -3.10 24.96 14.82
N PHE A 207 -4.21 24.63 14.17
CA PHE A 207 -4.86 25.52 13.21
C PHE A 207 -6.06 26.23 13.83
N SER A 208 -6.20 27.53 13.54
CA SER A 208 -7.43 28.29 13.76
C SER A 208 -8.60 27.68 12.97
N LYS A 209 -9.84 28.07 13.31
CA LYS A 209 -11.04 27.61 12.59
C LYS A 209 -10.97 27.94 11.09
N ASN A 210 -10.45 29.13 10.76
CA ASN A 210 -10.30 29.57 9.38
C ASN A 210 -9.22 28.77 8.64
N GLU A 211 -8.05 28.60 9.25
CA GLU A 211 -6.95 27.80 8.68
C GLU A 211 -7.39 26.36 8.40
N LYS A 212 -8.19 25.74 9.30
CA LYS A 212 -8.77 24.41 9.07
C LYS A 212 -9.69 24.37 7.85
N LYS A 213 -10.51 25.41 7.63
CA LYS A 213 -11.40 25.51 6.46
C LYS A 213 -10.59 25.63 5.17
N LEU A 214 -9.55 26.45 5.17
CA LEU A 214 -8.65 26.63 4.02
C LEU A 214 -7.84 25.37 3.72
N ILE A 215 -7.24 24.73 4.73
CA ILE A 215 -6.50 23.47 4.55
C ILE A 215 -7.38 22.38 3.93
N LYS A 216 -8.66 22.29 4.31
CA LYS A 216 -9.61 21.37 3.66
C LYS A 216 -9.75 21.65 2.17
N LYS A 217 -10.07 22.90 1.80
CA LYS A 217 -10.22 23.33 0.40
C LYS A 217 -8.93 23.09 -0.40
N PHE A 218 -7.78 23.51 0.13
CA PHE A 218 -6.51 23.42 -0.57
C PHE A 218 -6.04 21.97 -0.72
N SER A 219 -6.26 21.12 0.29
CA SER A 219 -5.94 19.70 0.21
C SER A 219 -6.81 19.00 -0.82
N GLU A 220 -8.12 19.30 -0.85
CA GLU A 220 -9.05 18.76 -1.85
C GLU A 220 -8.66 19.19 -3.27
N TRP A 221 -8.37 20.48 -3.48
CA TRP A 221 -7.87 21.00 -4.75
C TRP A 221 -6.61 20.27 -5.21
N ARG A 222 -5.62 20.13 -4.32
CA ARG A 222 -4.36 19.43 -4.63
C ARG A 222 -4.60 17.97 -4.97
N GLU A 223 -5.47 17.30 -4.21
CA GLU A 223 -5.76 15.88 -4.42
C GLU A 223 -6.46 15.66 -5.77
N ASN A 224 -7.42 16.52 -6.14
CA ASN A 224 -8.07 16.48 -7.46
C ASN A 224 -7.06 16.65 -8.59
N TYR A 225 -6.16 17.64 -8.47
CA TYR A 225 -5.13 17.89 -9.47
C TYR A 225 -4.17 16.70 -9.60
N ALA A 226 -3.70 16.17 -8.46
CA ALA A 226 -2.79 15.03 -8.41
C ALA A 226 -3.41 13.76 -9.01
N GLN A 227 -4.70 13.51 -8.76
CA GLN A 227 -5.46 12.40 -9.34
C GLN A 227 -5.65 12.52 -10.84
N LYS A 228 -6.01 13.72 -11.30
CA LYS A 228 -6.29 14.00 -12.72
C LYS A 228 -5.04 13.82 -13.58
N ASP A 229 -3.92 14.36 -13.12
CA ASP A 229 -2.68 14.38 -13.90
C ASP A 229 -1.77 13.18 -13.58
N ASP A 230 -2.22 12.26 -12.73
CA ASP A 230 -1.47 11.10 -12.22
C ASP A 230 -0.07 11.46 -11.69
N LEU A 231 -0.01 12.46 -10.83
CA LEU A 231 1.24 12.99 -10.30
C LEU A 231 1.31 12.90 -8.77
N PRO A 232 2.49 12.67 -8.18
CA PRO A 232 2.64 12.69 -6.73
C PRO A 232 2.13 14.00 -6.13
N ARG A 233 1.30 13.92 -5.10
CA ARG A 233 0.69 15.08 -4.43
C ARG A 233 1.68 16.21 -4.10
N ASN A 234 2.87 15.83 -3.63
CA ASN A 234 3.91 16.76 -3.20
C ASN A 234 4.62 17.46 -4.37
N TRP A 235 4.47 16.93 -5.59
CA TRP A 235 4.95 17.58 -6.81
C TRP A 235 3.97 18.65 -7.29
N ILE A 236 2.68 18.54 -6.94
CA ILE A 236 1.69 19.59 -7.20
C ILE A 236 1.94 20.77 -6.27
N VAL A 237 1.74 20.57 -4.96
CA VAL A 237 2.01 21.58 -3.92
C VAL A 237 2.44 20.85 -2.65
N SER A 238 3.59 21.23 -2.09
CA SER A 238 4.07 20.62 -0.83
C SER A 238 3.13 20.92 0.35
N ASP A 239 3.08 20.02 1.34
CA ASP A 239 2.32 20.26 2.58
C ASP A 239 2.69 21.61 3.22
N LYS A 240 3.99 21.96 3.22
CA LYS A 240 4.48 23.25 3.75
C LYS A 240 3.87 24.45 3.02
N ASN A 241 3.72 24.38 1.71
CA ASN A 241 3.10 25.43 0.92
C ASN A 241 1.59 25.54 1.17
N LEU A 242 0.88 24.41 1.32
CA LEU A 242 -0.53 24.43 1.73
C LEU A 242 -0.72 25.13 3.08
N ILE A 243 0.17 24.85 4.03
CA ILE A 243 0.17 25.44 5.37
C ILE A 243 0.43 26.94 5.31
N ARG A 244 1.43 27.38 4.53
CA ARG A 244 1.73 28.82 4.34
C ARG A 244 0.57 29.55 3.69
N ALA A 245 -0.02 28.98 2.64
CA ALA A 245 -1.20 29.53 1.99
C ALA A 245 -2.36 29.69 2.97
N SER A 246 -2.60 28.71 3.87
CA SER A 246 -3.68 28.81 4.87
C SER A 246 -3.49 29.93 5.89
N LYS A 247 -2.25 30.42 6.00
CA LYS A 247 -1.83 31.51 6.89
C LYS A 247 -1.73 32.86 6.16
N ASN A 248 -2.26 32.96 4.94
CA ASN A 248 -2.15 34.12 4.06
C ASN A 248 -0.70 34.50 3.69
N ARG A 249 0.24 33.55 3.72
CA ARG A 249 1.67 33.78 3.44
C ARG A 249 2.01 33.35 2.01
N LEU A 250 1.32 33.90 1.02
CA LEU A 250 1.53 33.54 -0.40
C LEU A 250 2.93 33.95 -0.89
N GLY A 251 3.49 35.06 -0.40
CA GLY A 251 4.86 35.47 -0.74
C GLY A 251 5.96 34.53 -0.21
N GLU A 252 5.63 33.58 0.67
CA GLU A 252 6.58 32.61 1.23
C GLU A 252 6.52 31.22 0.54
N LEU A 253 5.67 31.06 -0.48
CA LEU A 253 5.57 29.79 -1.21
C LEU A 253 6.89 29.51 -1.94
N LYS A 254 7.37 28.28 -1.82
CA LYS A 254 8.63 27.85 -2.45
C LYS A 254 8.33 26.90 -3.59
N LYS A 255 8.84 27.21 -4.79
CA LYS A 255 8.82 26.28 -5.93
C LYS A 255 9.54 24.98 -5.60
N GLY A 256 9.15 23.91 -6.27
CA GLY A 256 9.87 22.64 -6.23
C GLY A 256 11.23 22.71 -6.90
N LYS A 257 11.87 21.55 -7.10
CA LYS A 257 13.17 21.47 -7.78
C LYS A 257 13.12 21.98 -9.23
N ASN A 258 11.99 21.79 -9.91
CA ASN A 258 11.77 22.31 -11.26
C ASN A 258 11.22 23.75 -11.17
N LYS A 259 12.01 24.74 -11.58
CA LYS A 259 11.62 26.16 -11.54
C LYS A 259 10.60 26.55 -12.62
N ASN A 260 10.53 25.78 -13.71
CA ASN A 260 9.59 25.98 -14.82
C ASN A 260 8.22 25.35 -14.53
N ASP A 261 8.06 24.73 -13.36
CA ASP A 261 6.79 24.17 -12.91
C ASP A 261 5.80 25.30 -12.59
N GLN A 262 4.73 25.38 -13.40
CA GLN A 262 3.67 26.38 -13.27
C GLN A 262 2.57 25.98 -12.27
N ARG A 263 2.62 24.78 -11.68
CA ARG A 263 1.54 24.26 -10.81
C ARG A 263 1.36 25.10 -9.55
N LEU A 264 2.44 25.72 -9.06
CA LEU A 264 2.37 26.60 -7.90
C LEU A 264 1.63 27.90 -8.23
N GLU A 265 1.84 28.46 -9.42
CA GLU A 265 1.14 29.64 -9.92
C GLU A 265 -0.35 29.37 -10.13
N VAL A 266 -0.70 28.18 -10.65
CA VAL A 266 -2.10 27.75 -10.75
C VAL A 266 -2.72 27.64 -9.36
N PHE A 267 -2.00 27.09 -8.37
CA PHE A 267 -2.45 27.05 -6.99
C PHE A 267 -2.63 28.45 -6.39
N GLU A 268 -1.70 29.36 -6.60
CA GLU A 268 -1.79 30.74 -6.11
C GLU A 268 -3.01 31.47 -6.68
N SER A 269 -3.28 31.32 -7.98
CA SER A 269 -4.47 31.86 -8.62
C SER A 269 -5.76 31.29 -8.01
N TYR A 270 -5.80 29.97 -7.76
CA TYR A 270 -6.90 29.34 -7.04
C TYR A 270 -7.07 29.86 -5.61
N VAL A 271 -5.98 30.10 -4.88
CA VAL A 271 -6.06 30.65 -3.52
C VAL A 271 -6.60 32.08 -3.57
N LYS A 272 -6.10 32.93 -4.46
CA LYS A 272 -6.57 34.32 -4.63
C LYS A 272 -8.05 34.39 -4.95
N SER A 273 -8.56 33.50 -5.82
CA SER A 273 -9.98 33.47 -6.17
C SER A 273 -10.90 33.15 -4.99
N LEU A 274 -10.40 32.54 -3.92
CA LEU A 274 -11.17 32.25 -2.71
C LEU A 274 -11.30 33.43 -1.73
N TYR A 275 -10.54 34.52 -1.94
CA TYR A 275 -10.66 35.76 -1.16
C TYR A 275 -11.42 36.86 -1.91
N LEU A 276 -11.64 36.69 -3.22
CA LEU A 276 -12.34 37.64 -4.08
C LEU A 276 -13.85 37.35 -4.22
N GLY A 277 -14.36 36.29 -3.57
CA GLY A 277 -15.78 35.91 -3.55
C GLY A 277 -16.20 35.45 -2.17
#